data_AF-A0A962HVP0-F1
#
_entry.id   AF-A0A962HVP0-F1
#
_cell.length_a   1.000
_cell.length_b   1.000
_cell.length_c   1.000
_cell.angle_alpha   90.00
_cell.angle_beta   90.00
_cell.angle_gamma   90.00
#
_symmetry.space_group_name_H-M   'P 1'
#
loop_
_entity.id
_entity.type
_entity.pdbx_description
1 polymer ?
#
loop_
_entity_poly.entity_id
_entity_poly.type
_entity_poly.pdbx_seq_one_letter_code
_entity_poly.pdbx_strand_id
1 'polypeptide(L)'
;MSLKWYVRPRIVALKSDASVLDAARAIEHNNIGAVVVQDKGSVVGIVTDRDLAIRALGRGLDPHKTTVGEVMTAGVVSLAPTDSQASAIHLMQKRNIRRIPLVEEGRFVGMVTLDDLLLDEAAPIDRLAAIVAAQIGEGGVASTDRSPARRRSAARAEATYRRVINQLRADTGLETDGQVETALGIVLDALVRRLTPAEAEDLIAQLPSLLQPSLYALPLGPDKRITRETIERQLVQQLAVEPSQAAKLHALTGALIAQIVSAGQMEDVRSQLPASLREVFAQPPLAAAS
;
A
#
# COMPACT_ATOMS: atom_id res chain seq x y z
N MET A 1 5.49 5.13 -24.19
CA MET A 1 6.22 4.48 -25.30
C MET A 1 5.40 3.33 -25.91
N SER A 2 5.84 2.75 -27.03
CA SER A 2 5.24 1.52 -27.61
C SER A 2 5.70 0.28 -26.84
N LEU A 3 4.87 -0.77 -26.83
CA LEU A 3 5.18 -2.05 -26.17
C LEU A 3 6.15 -2.96 -26.96
N LYS A 4 6.69 -2.52 -28.10
CA LYS A 4 7.64 -3.32 -28.91
C LYS A 4 8.88 -3.75 -28.12
N TRP A 5 9.28 -2.99 -27.11
CA TRP A 5 10.46 -3.31 -26.32
C TRP A 5 10.26 -4.53 -25.39
N TYR A 6 9.01 -4.84 -25.01
CA TYR A 6 8.68 -5.99 -24.15
C TYR A 6 8.50 -7.30 -24.94
N VAL A 7 8.72 -7.27 -26.26
CA VAL A 7 8.84 -8.47 -27.10
C VAL A 7 10.18 -9.14 -26.75
N ARG A 8 10.17 -9.99 -25.71
CA ARG A 8 11.36 -10.65 -25.18
C ARG A 8 11.56 -12.03 -25.84
N PRO A 9 12.80 -12.52 -26.02
CA PRO A 9 13.03 -13.87 -26.56
C PRO A 9 12.65 -15.02 -25.61
N ARG A 10 12.48 -14.75 -24.30
CA ARG A 10 12.18 -15.75 -23.28
C ARG A 10 10.70 -15.83 -22.99
N ILE A 11 9.96 -16.26 -24.00
CA ILE A 11 8.52 -16.44 -23.94
C ILE A 11 8.24 -17.93 -23.79
N VAL A 12 7.72 -18.33 -22.63
CA VAL A 12 7.31 -19.71 -22.42
C VAL A 12 5.81 -19.81 -22.59
N ALA A 13 5.40 -20.65 -23.53
CA ALA A 13 4.02 -21.10 -23.66
C ALA A 13 3.96 -22.63 -23.47
N LEU A 14 2.94 -23.09 -22.76
CA LEU A 14 2.63 -24.51 -22.58
C LEU A 14 1.25 -24.81 -23.16
N LYS A 15 1.02 -26.08 -23.51
CA LYS A 15 -0.33 -26.55 -23.86
C LYS A 15 -1.17 -26.73 -22.61
N SER A 16 -2.50 -26.70 -22.76
CA SER A 16 -3.42 -26.87 -21.62
C SER A 16 -3.30 -28.23 -20.93
N ASP A 17 -2.84 -29.26 -21.64
CA ASP A 17 -2.63 -30.62 -21.15
C ASP A 17 -1.27 -30.84 -20.46
N ALA A 18 -0.37 -29.85 -20.47
CA ALA A 18 0.89 -29.93 -19.73
C ALA A 18 0.63 -30.02 -18.22
N SER A 19 1.52 -30.67 -17.48
CA SER A 19 1.33 -30.83 -16.03
C SER A 19 1.64 -29.54 -15.26
N VAL A 20 1.07 -29.41 -14.07
CA VAL A 20 1.44 -28.36 -13.09
C VAL A 20 2.95 -28.39 -12.82
N LEU A 21 3.56 -29.58 -12.77
CA LEU A 21 5.01 -29.71 -12.61
C LEU A 21 5.79 -29.13 -13.79
N ASP A 22 5.33 -29.34 -15.03
CA ASP A 22 5.97 -28.78 -16.21
C ASP A 22 5.91 -27.24 -16.18
N ALA A 23 4.78 -26.67 -15.75
CA ALA A 23 4.69 -25.23 -15.54
C ALA A 23 5.64 -24.73 -14.45
N ALA A 24 5.72 -25.41 -13.30
CA ALA A 24 6.62 -25.04 -12.22
C ALA A 24 8.09 -25.08 -12.67
N ARG A 25 8.47 -26.13 -13.41
CA ARG A 25 9.80 -26.25 -14.00
C ARG A 25 10.06 -25.16 -15.02
N ALA A 26 9.11 -24.86 -15.89
CA ALA A 26 9.31 -23.83 -16.90
C ALA A 26 9.47 -22.43 -16.27
N ILE A 27 8.73 -22.14 -15.20
CA ILE A 27 8.88 -20.93 -14.37
C ILE A 27 10.30 -20.85 -13.78
N GLU A 28 10.78 -21.94 -13.18
CA GLU A 28 12.09 -22.01 -12.54
C GLU A 28 13.25 -21.92 -13.56
N HIS A 29 13.26 -22.76 -14.59
CA HIS A 29 14.34 -22.82 -15.59
C HIS A 29 14.49 -21.52 -16.39
N ASN A 30 13.38 -20.79 -16.58
CA ASN A 30 13.39 -19.54 -17.35
C ASN A 30 13.47 -18.29 -16.45
N ASN A 31 13.43 -18.47 -15.12
CA ASN A 31 13.38 -17.41 -14.13
C ASN A 31 12.26 -16.38 -14.43
N ILE A 32 11.05 -16.87 -14.65
CA ILE A 32 9.85 -16.08 -14.98
C ILE A 32 8.73 -16.34 -13.98
N GLY A 33 7.85 -15.37 -13.75
CA GLY A 33 6.73 -15.50 -12.79
C GLY A 33 5.40 -16.00 -13.39
N ALA A 34 5.34 -16.24 -14.71
CA ALA A 34 4.13 -16.67 -15.38
C ALA A 34 4.42 -17.39 -16.70
N VAL A 35 3.52 -18.29 -17.08
CA VAL A 35 3.54 -19.03 -18.34
C VAL A 35 2.20 -18.84 -19.03
N VAL A 36 2.23 -18.60 -20.34
CA VAL A 36 1.00 -18.52 -21.14
C VAL A 36 0.58 -19.92 -21.56
N VAL A 37 -0.72 -20.18 -21.56
CA VAL A 37 -1.29 -21.42 -22.05
C VAL A 37 -1.81 -21.20 -23.46
N GLN A 38 -1.33 -22.01 -24.40
CA GLN A 38 -1.74 -21.96 -25.81
C GLN A 38 -2.25 -23.31 -26.29
N ASP A 39 -3.42 -23.29 -26.92
CA ASP A 39 -3.97 -24.42 -27.66
C ASP A 39 -4.29 -23.99 -29.09
N LYS A 40 -3.99 -24.86 -30.06
CA LYS A 40 -4.27 -24.63 -31.49
C LYS A 40 -3.76 -23.26 -31.99
N GLY A 41 -2.62 -22.79 -31.43
CA GLY A 41 -1.98 -21.53 -31.79
C GLY A 41 -2.58 -20.28 -31.15
N SER A 42 -3.62 -20.39 -30.34
CA SER A 42 -4.27 -19.26 -29.66
C SER A 42 -3.96 -19.25 -28.17
N VAL A 43 -3.85 -18.06 -27.57
CA VAL A 43 -3.74 -17.90 -26.11
C VAL A 43 -5.07 -18.22 -25.47
N VAL A 44 -5.11 -19.28 -24.67
CA VAL A 44 -6.33 -19.74 -23.97
C VAL A 44 -6.29 -19.43 -22.47
N GLY A 45 -5.10 -19.22 -21.92
CA GLY A 45 -4.95 -18.99 -20.49
C GLY A 45 -3.58 -18.45 -20.08
N ILE A 46 -3.44 -18.16 -18.80
CA ILE A 46 -2.16 -17.83 -18.15
C ILE A 46 -2.13 -18.51 -16.78
N VAL A 47 -0.96 -18.99 -16.37
CA VAL A 47 -0.72 -19.55 -15.05
C VAL A 47 0.50 -18.87 -14.42
N THR A 48 0.37 -18.47 -13.16
CA THR A 48 1.45 -17.84 -12.38
C THR A 48 1.99 -18.77 -11.31
N ASP A 49 3.19 -18.48 -10.79
CA ASP A 49 3.75 -19.14 -9.60
C ASP A 49 2.75 -19.21 -8.43
N ARG A 50 2.01 -18.11 -8.21
CA ARG A 50 0.94 -18.01 -7.22
C ARG A 50 -0.23 -18.93 -7.54
N ASP A 51 -0.61 -19.06 -8.81
CA ASP A 51 -1.68 -19.98 -9.19
C ASP A 51 -1.28 -21.44 -8.97
N LEU A 52 -0.04 -21.83 -9.29
CA LEU A 52 0.47 -23.17 -8.98
C LEU A 52 0.47 -23.42 -7.46
N ALA A 53 0.95 -22.45 -6.68
CA ALA A 53 0.99 -22.55 -5.23
C ALA A 53 -0.41 -22.66 -4.60
N ILE A 54 -1.39 -21.88 -5.07
CA ILE A 54 -2.71 -21.79 -4.43
C ILE A 54 -3.69 -22.82 -5.01
N ARG A 55 -3.74 -22.96 -6.33
CA ARG A 55 -4.76 -23.74 -7.04
C ARG A 55 -4.35 -25.19 -7.26
N ALA A 56 -3.05 -25.51 -7.25
CA ALA A 56 -2.57 -26.89 -7.25
C ALA A 56 -2.13 -27.33 -5.86
N LEU A 57 -1.00 -26.79 -5.36
CA LEU A 57 -0.40 -27.25 -4.09
C LEU A 57 -1.31 -26.99 -2.90
N GLY A 58 -1.87 -25.78 -2.80
CA GLY A 58 -2.77 -25.38 -1.72
C GLY A 58 -4.08 -26.18 -1.67
N ARG A 59 -4.45 -26.84 -2.78
CA ARG A 59 -5.61 -27.75 -2.86
C ARG A 59 -5.24 -29.22 -2.71
N GLY A 60 -3.97 -29.54 -2.48
CA GLY A 60 -3.48 -30.92 -2.35
C GLY A 60 -3.58 -31.73 -3.65
N LEU A 61 -3.59 -31.05 -4.81
CA LEU A 61 -3.62 -31.73 -6.11
C LEU A 61 -2.25 -32.31 -6.44
N ASP A 62 -2.23 -33.45 -7.14
CA ASP A 62 -1.00 -34.10 -7.60
C ASP A 62 -0.39 -33.31 -8.78
N PRO A 63 0.77 -32.65 -8.62
CA PRO A 63 1.36 -31.83 -9.67
C PRO A 63 1.75 -32.60 -10.93
N HIS A 64 1.90 -33.93 -10.84
CA HIS A 64 2.22 -34.77 -11.98
C HIS A 64 1.00 -35.12 -12.84
N LYS A 65 -0.21 -35.06 -12.27
CA LYS A 65 -1.46 -35.47 -12.94
C LYS A 65 -2.36 -34.29 -13.27
N THR A 66 -2.37 -33.27 -12.43
CA THR A 66 -3.16 -32.06 -12.66
C THR A 66 -2.56 -31.28 -13.81
N THR A 67 -3.42 -30.93 -14.76
CA THR A 67 -3.03 -30.16 -15.94
C THR A 67 -3.02 -28.65 -15.64
N VAL A 68 -2.25 -27.89 -16.41
CA VAL A 68 -2.26 -26.42 -16.32
C VAL A 68 -3.61 -25.84 -16.71
N GLY A 69 -4.36 -26.50 -17.62
CA GLY A 69 -5.71 -26.11 -18.00
C GLY A 69 -6.70 -26.07 -16.83
N GLU A 70 -6.52 -26.93 -15.83
CA GLU A 70 -7.36 -27.00 -14.63
C GLU A 70 -7.10 -25.84 -13.64
N VAL A 71 -5.90 -25.26 -13.66
CA VAL A 71 -5.47 -24.24 -12.69
C VAL A 71 -5.25 -22.86 -13.30
N MET A 72 -5.16 -22.75 -14.63
CA MET A 72 -4.95 -21.48 -15.31
C MET A 72 -6.11 -20.50 -15.11
N THR A 73 -5.83 -19.22 -15.34
CA THR A 73 -6.87 -18.22 -15.56
C THR A 73 -7.18 -18.19 -17.06
N ALA A 74 -8.40 -18.57 -17.44
CA ALA A 74 -8.87 -18.55 -18.82
C ALA A 74 -9.29 -17.14 -19.27
N GLY A 75 -9.39 -16.92 -20.59
CA GLY A 75 -9.91 -15.66 -21.14
C GLY A 75 -8.99 -14.48 -20.87
N VAL A 76 -7.69 -14.65 -21.14
CA VAL A 76 -6.67 -13.64 -20.84
C VAL A 76 -6.82 -12.45 -21.76
N VAL A 77 -6.79 -11.25 -21.17
CA VAL A 77 -6.70 -10.00 -21.93
C VAL A 77 -5.28 -9.82 -22.46
N SER A 78 -5.14 -9.44 -23.73
CA SER A 78 -3.87 -9.21 -24.39
C SER A 78 -3.79 -7.82 -25.01
N LEU A 79 -2.57 -7.36 -25.32
CA LEU A 79 -2.29 -6.14 -26.07
C LEU A 79 -1.43 -6.46 -27.30
N ALA A 80 -1.39 -5.58 -28.29
CA ALA A 80 -0.46 -5.66 -29.41
C ALA A 80 0.88 -4.99 -29.05
N PRO A 81 2.01 -5.41 -29.65
CA PRO A 81 3.29 -4.70 -29.47
C PRO A 81 3.23 -3.22 -29.87
N THR A 82 2.34 -2.86 -30.80
CA THR A 82 2.10 -1.49 -31.23
C THR A 82 1.31 -0.64 -30.23
N ASP A 83 0.68 -1.26 -29.22
CA ASP A 83 -0.04 -0.52 -28.18
C ASP A 83 0.92 0.31 -27.32
N SER A 84 0.31 1.21 -26.55
CA SER A 84 1.03 2.10 -25.66
C SER A 84 1.23 1.51 -24.27
N GLN A 85 2.30 1.93 -23.61
CA GLN A 85 2.54 1.71 -22.19
C GLN A 85 1.40 2.20 -21.30
N ALA A 86 0.78 3.33 -21.64
CA ALA A 86 -0.37 3.85 -20.91
C ALA A 86 -1.58 2.90 -21.00
N SER A 87 -1.76 2.25 -22.16
CA SER A 87 -2.78 1.21 -22.36
C SER A 87 -2.52 0.01 -21.45
N ALA A 88 -1.26 -0.43 -21.33
CA ALA A 88 -0.87 -1.51 -20.42
C ALA A 88 -1.17 -1.15 -18.96
N ILE A 89 -0.76 0.03 -18.49
CA ILE A 89 -1.04 0.50 -17.13
C ILE A 89 -2.55 0.56 -16.87
N HIS A 90 -3.32 1.15 -17.79
CA HIS A 90 -4.77 1.23 -17.67
C HIS A 90 -5.43 -0.15 -17.60
N LEU A 91 -5.00 -1.09 -18.45
CA LEU A 91 -5.54 -2.44 -18.46
C LEU A 91 -5.18 -3.22 -17.18
N MET A 92 -3.95 -3.06 -16.68
CA MET A 92 -3.51 -3.62 -15.39
C MET A 92 -4.35 -3.12 -14.22
N GLN A 93 -4.64 -1.82 -14.17
CA GLN A 93 -5.52 -1.21 -13.17
C GLN A 93 -6.96 -1.75 -13.28
N LYS A 94 -7.53 -1.70 -14.49
CA LYS A 94 -8.93 -2.07 -14.74
C LYS A 94 -9.22 -3.55 -14.50
N ARG A 95 -8.26 -4.42 -14.81
CA ARG A 95 -8.42 -5.89 -14.71
C ARG A 95 -7.74 -6.48 -13.49
N ASN A 96 -7.11 -5.64 -12.67
CA ASN A 96 -6.40 -6.04 -11.47
C ASN A 96 -5.33 -7.12 -11.74
N ILE A 97 -4.53 -6.94 -12.80
CA ILE A 97 -3.49 -7.88 -13.26
C ILE A 97 -2.12 -7.20 -13.30
N ARG A 98 -1.04 -7.98 -13.17
CA ARG A 98 0.35 -7.47 -13.25
C ARG A 98 1.07 -7.82 -14.54
N ARG A 99 0.46 -8.65 -15.39
CA ARG A 99 1.12 -9.28 -16.53
C ARG A 99 0.12 -9.35 -17.66
N ILE A 100 0.51 -8.85 -18.83
CA ILE A 100 -0.34 -8.84 -20.02
C ILE A 100 0.44 -9.50 -21.16
N PRO A 101 -0.06 -10.62 -21.72
CA PRO A 101 0.47 -11.17 -22.96
C PRO A 101 0.39 -10.17 -24.11
N LEU A 102 1.46 -10.10 -24.89
CA LEU A 102 1.49 -9.39 -26.16
C LEU A 102 1.19 -10.37 -27.29
N VAL A 103 0.20 -10.03 -28.09
CA VAL A 103 -0.29 -10.86 -29.20
C VAL A 103 -0.25 -10.03 -30.48
N GLU A 104 0.36 -10.58 -31.53
CA GLU A 104 0.42 -10.01 -32.87
C GLU A 104 -0.04 -11.07 -33.86
N GLU A 105 -1.04 -10.75 -34.68
CA GLU A 105 -1.64 -11.69 -35.65
C GLU A 105 -2.10 -13.01 -35.03
N GLY A 106 -2.65 -12.96 -33.81
CA GLY A 106 -3.09 -14.14 -33.07
C GLY A 106 -1.97 -14.96 -32.42
N ARG A 107 -0.70 -14.62 -32.66
CA ARG A 107 0.47 -15.27 -32.06
C ARG A 107 0.91 -14.54 -30.81
N PHE A 108 1.22 -15.29 -29.77
CA PHE A 108 1.88 -14.77 -28.58
C PHE A 108 3.33 -14.40 -28.91
N VAL A 109 3.69 -13.12 -28.73
CA VAL A 109 4.98 -12.55 -29.16
C VAL A 109 5.74 -11.87 -28.03
N GLY A 110 5.19 -11.76 -26.82
CA GLY A 110 5.88 -11.10 -25.71
C GLY A 110 5.01 -10.97 -24.49
N MET A 111 5.53 -10.37 -23.43
CA MET A 111 4.75 -10.07 -22.22
C MET A 111 5.24 -8.76 -21.65
N VAL A 112 4.30 -7.88 -21.28
CA VAL A 112 4.59 -6.71 -20.45
C VAL A 112 4.20 -7.02 -19.00
N THR A 113 5.13 -6.82 -18.08
CA THR A 113 4.90 -6.98 -16.65
C THR A 113 4.94 -5.65 -15.90
N LEU A 114 4.33 -5.61 -14.72
CA LEU A 114 4.46 -4.48 -13.81
C LEU A 114 5.92 -4.21 -13.45
N ASP A 115 6.72 -5.27 -13.29
CA ASP A 115 8.14 -5.16 -12.97
C ASP A 115 8.92 -4.50 -14.12
N ASP A 116 8.60 -4.83 -15.38
CA ASP A 116 9.17 -4.14 -16.53
C ASP A 116 8.77 -2.66 -16.55
N LEU A 117 7.52 -2.33 -16.20
CA LEU A 117 7.03 -0.96 -16.14
C LEU A 117 7.67 -0.15 -15.00
N LEU A 118 7.99 -0.79 -13.87
CA LEU A 118 8.67 -0.14 -12.74
C LEU A 118 10.13 0.22 -13.05
N LEU A 119 10.77 -0.53 -13.93
CA LEU A 119 12.14 -0.27 -14.39
C LEU A 119 12.22 0.77 -15.51
N ASP A 120 11.08 1.23 -16.03
CA ASP A 120 11.00 2.27 -17.05
C ASP A 120 10.84 3.64 -16.39
N GLU A 121 11.87 4.49 -16.48
CA GLU A 121 11.88 5.84 -15.90
C GLU A 121 10.73 6.73 -16.42
N ALA A 122 10.17 6.43 -17.60
CA ALA A 122 9.04 7.18 -18.14
C ALA A 122 7.68 6.78 -17.55
N ALA A 123 7.62 5.71 -16.74
CA ALA A 123 6.37 5.23 -16.15
C ALA A 123 6.01 6.01 -14.87
N PRO A 124 4.79 6.56 -14.75
CA PRO A 124 4.36 7.28 -13.55
C PRO A 124 4.19 6.33 -12.35
N ILE A 125 5.08 6.46 -11.35
CA ILE A 125 5.13 5.60 -10.15
C ILE A 125 3.79 5.56 -9.39
N ASP A 126 3.07 6.68 -9.30
CA ASP A 126 1.74 6.77 -8.67
C ASP A 126 0.72 5.84 -9.33
N ARG A 127 0.73 5.75 -10.66
CA ARG A 127 -0.18 4.86 -11.40
C ARG A 127 0.20 3.40 -11.26
N LEU A 128 1.49 3.11 -11.16
CA LEU A 128 1.99 1.76 -10.90
C LEU A 128 1.66 1.32 -9.46
N ALA A 129 1.81 2.23 -8.50
CA ALA A 129 1.41 2.01 -7.11
C ALA A 129 -0.09 1.72 -7.00
N ALA A 130 -0.94 2.38 -7.78
CA ALA A 130 -2.37 2.09 -7.83
C ALA A 130 -2.70 0.66 -8.31
N ILE A 131 -1.91 0.07 -9.23
CA ILE A 131 -2.06 -1.34 -9.64
C ILE A 131 -1.76 -2.26 -8.45
N VAL A 132 -0.69 -1.97 -7.72
CA VAL A 132 -0.31 -2.73 -6.53
C VAL A 132 -1.38 -2.57 -5.43
N ALA A 133 -1.87 -1.35 -5.20
CA ALA A 133 -2.88 -1.04 -4.20
C ALA A 133 -4.22 -1.71 -4.51
N ALA A 134 -4.67 -1.73 -5.76
CA ALA A 134 -5.89 -2.43 -6.19
C ALA A 134 -5.80 -3.94 -5.92
N GLN A 135 -4.63 -4.54 -6.11
CA GLN A 135 -4.41 -5.95 -5.79
C GLN A 135 -4.24 -6.20 -4.29
N ILE A 136 -3.79 -5.20 -3.54
CA ILE A 136 -3.80 -5.25 -2.07
C ILE A 136 -5.23 -5.17 -1.55
N GLY A 137 -6.07 -4.33 -2.16
CA GLY A 137 -7.48 -4.14 -1.85
C GLY A 137 -8.39 -5.33 -2.18
N GLU A 138 -8.10 -6.07 -3.27
CA GLU A 138 -8.89 -7.26 -3.65
C GLU A 138 -8.22 -8.62 -3.32
N GLY A 139 -6.95 -8.66 -2.91
CA GLY A 139 -6.25 -9.95 -2.73
C GLY A 139 -4.87 -9.96 -2.08
N GLY A 140 -4.46 -8.89 -1.36
CA GLY A 140 -3.08 -8.76 -0.86
C GLY A 140 -2.88 -8.78 0.64
N VAL A 141 -3.70 -9.47 1.43
CA VAL A 141 -3.25 -10.26 2.59
C VAL A 141 -4.05 -11.57 2.58
N ALA A 142 -3.66 -12.51 1.70
CA ALA A 142 -4.23 -13.85 1.41
C ALA A 142 -5.52 -14.28 2.15
N SER A 143 -6.55 -14.61 1.37
CA SER A 143 -7.67 -15.49 1.74
C SER A 143 -7.22 -16.94 1.95
N THR A 144 -6.37 -17.15 2.94
CA THR A 144 -6.20 -18.40 3.67
C THR A 144 -5.70 -17.94 5.03
N ASP A 145 -6.59 -18.01 6.02
CA ASP A 145 -6.35 -17.91 7.46
C ASP A 145 -4.90 -17.52 7.85
N ARG A 146 -4.48 -16.28 7.57
CA ARG A 146 -3.07 -15.86 7.76
C ARG A 146 -2.73 -15.83 9.23
N SER A 147 -1.56 -16.37 9.58
CA SER A 147 -0.93 -16.39 10.91
C SER A 147 -1.58 -15.41 11.90
N PRO A 148 -2.13 -15.91 13.03
CA PRO A 148 -2.76 -15.08 14.05
C PRO A 148 -1.93 -13.83 14.41
N ALA A 149 -0.60 -13.88 14.31
CA ALA A 149 0.28 -12.75 14.61
C ALA A 149 0.09 -11.50 13.74
N ARG A 150 -0.06 -11.64 12.41
CA ARG A 150 -0.21 -10.46 11.50
C ARG A 150 -1.63 -9.90 11.48
N ARG A 151 -2.65 -10.76 11.57
CA ARG A 151 -4.04 -10.31 11.79
C ARG A 151 -4.17 -9.60 13.12
N ARG A 152 -3.54 -10.11 14.18
CA ARG A 152 -3.43 -9.39 15.45
C ARG A 152 -2.71 -8.06 15.29
N SER A 153 -1.63 -7.98 14.52
CA SER A 153 -0.90 -6.71 14.32
C SER A 153 -1.74 -5.65 13.59
N ALA A 154 -2.36 -6.00 12.45
CA ALA A 154 -3.21 -5.08 11.70
C ALA A 154 -4.50 -4.73 12.46
N ALA A 155 -5.16 -5.71 13.11
CA ALA A 155 -6.33 -5.46 13.95
C ALA A 155 -5.96 -4.63 15.19
N ARG A 156 -4.75 -4.77 15.74
CA ARG A 156 -4.25 -3.90 16.82
C ARG A 156 -3.99 -2.50 16.29
N ALA A 157 -3.37 -2.32 15.12
CA ALA A 157 -3.14 -1.01 14.52
C ALA A 157 -4.47 -0.30 14.22
N GLU A 158 -5.43 -1.02 13.63
CA GLU A 158 -6.81 -0.54 13.38
C GLU A 158 -7.54 -0.21 14.70
N ALA A 159 -7.44 -1.07 15.72
CA ALA A 159 -8.06 -0.83 17.02
C ALA A 159 -7.43 0.37 17.75
N THR A 160 -6.11 0.55 17.65
CA THR A 160 -5.40 1.72 18.19
C THR A 160 -5.81 2.97 17.44
N TYR A 161 -5.86 2.95 16.10
CA TYR A 161 -6.32 4.06 15.28
C TYR A 161 -7.76 4.46 15.63
N ARG A 162 -8.69 3.50 15.66
CA ARG A 162 -10.09 3.73 16.07
C ARG A 162 -10.19 4.26 17.49
N ARG A 163 -9.36 3.79 18.43
CA ARG A 163 -9.33 4.33 19.80
C ARG A 163 -8.95 5.81 19.80
N VAL A 164 -7.92 6.20 19.05
CA VAL A 164 -7.48 7.60 18.92
C VAL A 164 -8.60 8.46 18.34
N ILE A 165 -9.21 8.02 17.24
CA ILE A 165 -10.32 8.74 16.58
C ILE A 165 -11.53 8.89 17.53
N ASN A 166 -11.91 7.82 18.23
CA ASN A 166 -13.03 7.84 19.16
C ASN A 166 -12.76 8.74 20.37
N GLN A 167 -11.54 8.71 20.91
CA GLN A 167 -11.15 9.57 22.03
C GLN A 167 -11.12 11.05 21.62
N LEU A 168 -10.52 11.36 20.46
CA LEU A 168 -10.54 12.71 19.92
C LEU A 168 -11.95 13.21 19.73
N ARG A 169 -12.85 12.41 19.14
CA ARG A 169 -14.25 12.78 18.96
C ARG A 169 -14.93 13.11 20.28
N ALA A 170 -14.79 12.22 21.27
CA ALA A 170 -15.43 12.37 22.58
C ALA A 170 -14.97 13.66 23.30
N ASP A 171 -13.67 13.97 23.24
CA ASP A 171 -13.09 15.07 24.02
C ASP A 171 -13.18 16.43 23.31
N THR A 172 -13.38 16.45 21.98
CA THR A 172 -13.32 17.68 21.16
C THR A 172 -14.69 18.14 20.64
N GLY A 173 -15.70 17.25 20.66
CA GLY A 173 -17.04 17.57 20.17
C GLY A 173 -17.13 17.72 18.65
N LEU A 174 -16.16 17.20 17.88
CA LEU A 174 -16.23 17.15 16.42
C LEU A 174 -17.38 16.24 15.96
N GLU A 175 -18.15 16.71 14.98
CA GLU A 175 -19.41 16.08 14.56
C GLU A 175 -19.21 14.89 13.62
N THR A 176 -18.12 14.90 12.85
CA THR A 176 -17.86 13.92 11.79
C THR A 176 -16.48 13.28 11.90
N ASP A 177 -16.39 12.02 11.46
CA ASP A 177 -15.14 11.27 11.34
C ASP A 177 -14.11 12.04 10.49
N GLY A 178 -14.55 12.64 9.38
CA GLY A 178 -13.69 13.43 8.50
C GLY A 178 -13.05 14.64 9.18
N GLN A 179 -13.74 15.31 10.10
CA GLN A 179 -13.15 16.40 10.87
C GLN A 179 -12.07 15.90 11.84
N VAL A 180 -12.29 14.75 12.49
CA VAL A 180 -11.32 14.17 13.43
C VAL A 180 -10.07 13.71 12.68
N GLU A 181 -10.24 13.05 11.53
CA GLU A 181 -9.13 12.62 10.68
C GLU A 181 -8.34 13.82 10.13
N THR A 182 -9.02 14.88 9.72
CA THR A 182 -8.38 16.13 9.29
C THR A 182 -7.58 16.77 10.42
N ALA A 183 -8.14 16.84 11.63
CA ALA A 183 -7.43 17.36 12.81
C ALA A 183 -6.16 16.56 13.13
N LEU A 184 -6.28 15.22 13.14
CA LEU A 184 -5.17 14.30 13.38
C LEU A 184 -4.08 14.47 12.31
N GLY A 185 -4.47 14.55 11.04
CA GLY A 185 -3.56 14.76 9.91
C GLY A 185 -2.80 16.08 10.02
N ILE A 186 -3.47 17.19 10.29
CA ILE A 186 -2.82 18.51 10.45
C ILE A 186 -1.72 18.48 11.50
N VAL A 187 -1.99 17.87 12.66
CA VAL A 187 -1.02 17.81 13.76
C VAL A 187 0.14 16.86 13.43
N LEU A 188 -0.14 15.66 12.93
CA LEU A 188 0.90 14.69 12.57
C LEU A 188 1.80 15.20 11.44
N ASP A 189 1.22 15.80 10.40
CA ASP A 189 1.96 16.37 9.28
C ASP A 189 2.90 17.49 9.75
N ALA A 190 2.39 18.35 10.64
CA ALA A 190 3.18 19.43 11.21
C ALA A 190 4.34 18.90 12.06
N LEU A 191 4.12 17.85 12.85
CA LEU A 191 5.16 17.21 13.66
C LEU A 191 6.25 16.57 12.80
N VAL A 192 5.86 15.73 11.85
CA VAL A 192 6.79 15.04 10.94
C VAL A 192 7.65 16.04 10.18
N ARG A 193 7.04 17.10 9.62
CA ARG A 193 7.77 18.14 8.89
C ARG A 193 8.63 19.03 9.79
N ARG A 194 8.34 19.10 11.09
CA ARG A 194 9.11 19.93 12.04
C ARG A 194 10.38 19.23 12.53
N LEU A 195 10.39 17.90 12.55
CA LEU A 195 11.52 17.08 13.00
C LEU A 195 12.61 16.94 11.95
N THR A 196 13.79 16.46 12.35
CA THR A 196 14.80 16.03 11.38
C THR A 196 14.35 14.74 10.66
N PRO A 197 14.87 14.41 9.47
CA PRO A 197 14.47 13.22 8.73
C PRO A 197 14.57 11.91 9.53
N ALA A 198 15.63 11.74 10.32
CA ALA A 198 15.84 10.54 11.13
C ALA A 198 14.77 10.42 12.25
N GLU A 199 14.51 11.50 12.98
CA GLU A 199 13.51 11.50 14.05
C GLU A 199 12.08 11.39 13.51
N ALA A 200 11.82 11.97 12.34
CA ALA A 200 10.57 11.79 11.63
C ALA A 200 10.36 10.32 11.26
N GLU A 201 11.40 9.64 10.77
CA GLU A 201 11.34 8.20 10.45
C GLU A 201 11.06 7.35 11.70
N ASP A 202 11.76 7.62 12.80
CA ASP A 202 11.58 6.93 14.08
C ASP A 202 10.19 7.17 14.70
N LEU A 203 9.65 8.39 14.57
CA LEU A 203 8.29 8.72 14.98
C LEU A 203 7.27 7.95 14.14
N ILE A 204 7.39 8.00 12.81
CA ILE A 204 6.44 7.35 11.88
C ILE A 204 6.43 5.83 12.13
N ALA A 205 7.59 5.21 12.37
CA ALA A 205 7.71 3.78 12.61
C ALA A 205 6.90 3.28 13.83
N GLN A 206 6.63 4.16 14.81
CA GLN A 206 5.86 3.83 16.02
C GLN A 206 4.36 4.13 15.92
N LEU A 207 3.93 4.87 14.91
CA LEU A 207 2.52 5.14 14.67
C LEU A 207 1.81 3.92 14.07
N PRO A 208 0.47 3.80 14.23
CA PRO A 208 -0.32 2.78 13.56
C PRO A 208 0.00 2.72 12.06
N SER A 209 0.19 1.51 11.53
CA SER A 209 0.64 1.30 10.15
C SER A 209 -0.26 1.93 9.07
N LEU A 210 -1.52 2.25 9.41
CA LEU A 210 -2.47 2.94 8.52
C LEU A 210 -2.10 4.42 8.29
N LEU A 211 -1.40 5.05 9.24
CA LEU A 211 -0.99 6.45 9.16
C LEU A 211 0.37 6.64 8.47
N GLN A 212 1.19 5.59 8.43
CA GLN A 212 2.57 5.68 7.94
C GLN A 212 2.70 6.11 6.46
N PRO A 213 1.89 5.58 5.52
CA PRO A 213 2.08 5.88 4.10
C PRO A 213 1.92 7.37 3.76
N SER A 214 0.93 8.05 4.36
CA SER A 214 0.71 9.47 4.14
C SER A 214 1.82 10.32 4.75
N LEU A 215 2.37 9.91 5.90
CA LEU A 215 3.43 10.64 6.60
C LEU A 215 4.79 10.50 5.90
N TYR A 216 5.11 9.32 5.35
CA TYR A 216 6.34 9.12 4.56
C TYR A 216 6.33 9.89 3.22
N ALA A 217 5.16 10.29 2.73
CA ALA A 217 5.03 11.08 1.52
C ALA A 217 5.27 12.60 1.73
N LEU A 218 5.42 13.04 2.99
CA LEU A 218 5.61 14.44 3.31
C LEU A 218 7.02 14.94 2.94
N PRO A 219 7.17 16.25 2.64
CA PRO A 219 8.48 16.85 2.44
C PRO A 219 9.37 16.68 3.69
N LEU A 220 10.64 16.35 3.46
CA LEU A 220 11.63 16.20 4.53
C LEU A 220 11.83 17.53 5.30
N GLY A 221 11.81 17.44 6.63
CA GLY A 221 12.05 18.57 7.55
C GLY A 221 13.55 18.87 7.78
N PRO A 222 13.90 19.74 8.75
CA PRO A 222 12.98 20.46 9.65
C PRO A 222 12.48 21.79 9.07
N ASP A 223 11.17 21.94 8.91
CA ASP A 223 10.53 23.21 8.55
C ASP A 223 10.37 24.10 9.80
N LYS A 224 11.31 25.03 9.96
CA LYS A 224 11.35 25.93 11.12
C LYS A 224 10.16 26.91 11.21
N ARG A 225 9.35 27.02 10.16
CA ARG A 225 8.16 27.90 10.14
C ARG A 225 6.97 27.28 10.84
N ILE A 226 6.98 25.97 11.07
CA ILE A 226 5.92 25.27 11.79
C ILE A 226 6.02 25.62 13.27
N THR A 227 5.03 26.37 13.77
CA THR A 227 4.85 26.75 15.16
C THR A 227 3.46 26.35 15.66
N ARG A 228 3.25 26.41 16.98
CA ARG A 228 1.95 26.17 17.61
C ARG A 228 0.85 27.01 16.96
N GLU A 229 1.11 28.30 16.76
CA GLU A 229 0.17 29.26 16.19
C GLU A 229 -0.16 28.93 14.73
N THR A 230 0.80 28.38 13.97
CA THR A 230 0.53 27.96 12.58
C THR A 230 -0.34 26.71 12.50
N ILE A 231 -0.15 25.75 13.42
CA ILE A 231 -0.94 24.52 13.50
C ILE A 231 -2.38 24.85 13.92
N GLU A 232 -2.53 25.62 15.01
CA GLU A 232 -3.84 26.04 15.51
C GLU A 232 -4.60 26.87 14.48
N ARG A 233 -3.91 27.78 13.76
CA ARG A 233 -4.52 28.53 12.66
C ARG A 233 -4.99 27.62 11.52
N GLN A 234 -4.22 26.58 11.17
CA GLN A 234 -4.61 25.63 10.15
C GLN A 234 -5.83 24.80 10.57
N LEU A 235 -5.90 24.41 11.86
CA LEU A 235 -7.08 23.73 12.42
C LEU A 235 -8.33 24.62 12.35
N VAL A 236 -8.23 25.90 12.75
CA VAL A 236 -9.34 26.86 12.63
C VAL A 236 -9.80 26.98 11.18
N GLN A 237 -8.86 27.11 10.24
CA GLN A 237 -9.18 27.32 8.83
C GLN A 237 -9.80 26.10 8.15
N GLN A 238 -9.31 24.89 8.43
CA GLN A 238 -9.78 23.67 7.75
C GLN A 238 -11.01 23.05 8.40
N LEU A 239 -11.17 23.20 9.73
CA LEU A 239 -12.28 22.59 10.46
C LEU A 239 -13.41 23.58 10.77
N ALA A 240 -13.21 24.87 10.49
CA ALA A 240 -14.14 25.95 10.84
C ALA A 240 -14.51 25.97 12.34
N VAL A 241 -13.52 25.70 13.20
CA VAL A 241 -13.67 25.66 14.67
C VAL A 241 -13.16 26.94 15.33
N GLU A 242 -13.65 27.22 16.54
CA GLU A 242 -13.16 28.34 17.34
C GLU A 242 -11.69 28.16 17.75
N PRO A 243 -10.91 29.26 17.92
CA PRO A 243 -9.49 29.17 18.31
C PRO A 243 -9.23 28.39 19.60
N SER A 244 -10.13 28.50 20.58
CA SER A 244 -10.05 27.74 21.84
C SER A 244 -10.22 26.24 21.62
N GLN A 245 -11.10 25.85 20.69
CA GLN A 245 -11.32 24.47 20.30
C GLN A 245 -10.13 23.93 19.49
N ALA A 246 -9.54 24.73 18.60
CA ALA A 246 -8.31 24.38 17.87
C ALA A 246 -7.12 24.13 18.80
N ALA A 247 -6.92 24.99 19.81
CA ALA A 247 -5.88 24.78 20.82
C ALA A 247 -6.12 23.48 21.62
N LYS A 248 -7.38 23.19 21.97
CA LYS A 248 -7.75 21.95 22.65
C LYS A 248 -7.49 20.71 21.76
N LEU A 249 -7.87 20.77 20.48
CA LEU A 249 -7.63 19.73 19.48
C LEU A 249 -6.14 19.43 19.33
N HIS A 250 -5.33 20.46 19.19
CA HIS A 250 -3.88 20.34 19.06
C HIS A 250 -3.27 19.64 20.29
N ALA A 251 -3.60 20.09 21.50
CA ALA A 251 -3.10 19.51 22.75
C ALA A 251 -3.54 18.04 22.95
N LEU A 252 -4.82 17.73 22.71
CA LEU A 252 -5.34 16.37 22.85
C LEU A 252 -4.71 15.40 21.85
N THR A 253 -4.53 15.85 20.60
CA THR A 253 -3.90 15.03 19.57
C THR A 253 -2.46 14.73 19.92
N GLY A 254 -1.70 15.73 20.37
CA GLY A 254 -0.32 15.55 20.84
C GLY A 254 -0.22 14.57 22.01
N ALA A 255 -1.09 14.71 23.01
CA ALA A 255 -1.13 13.80 24.15
C ALA A 255 -1.43 12.35 23.74
N LEU A 256 -2.35 12.14 22.79
CA LEU A 256 -2.67 10.80 22.29
C LEU A 256 -1.53 10.18 21.50
N ILE A 257 -0.80 10.97 20.70
CA ILE A 257 0.42 10.51 20.02
C ILE A 257 1.47 10.09 21.05
N ALA A 258 1.67 10.88 22.11
CA ALA A 258 2.61 10.55 23.18
C ALA A 258 2.28 9.25 23.93
N GLN A 259 1.01 8.81 23.95
CA GLN A 259 0.61 7.54 24.54
C GLN A 259 0.91 6.33 23.65
N ILE A 260 1.10 6.56 22.35
CA ILE A 260 1.38 5.51 21.35
C ILE A 260 2.88 5.28 21.20
N VAL A 261 3.65 6.37 21.23
CA VAL A 261 5.10 6.36 21.05
C VAL A 261 5.80 6.02 22.38
N SER A 262 6.91 5.28 22.32
CA SER A 262 7.70 4.91 23.49
C SER A 262 8.27 6.13 24.22
N ALA A 263 8.44 6.02 25.55
CA ALA A 263 8.86 7.14 26.39
C ALA A 263 10.21 7.74 25.99
N GLY A 264 11.20 6.91 25.64
CA GLY A 264 12.53 7.38 25.21
C GLY A 264 12.48 8.16 23.90
N GLN A 265 11.73 7.67 22.92
CA GLN A 265 11.59 8.32 21.62
C GLN A 265 10.75 9.61 21.70
N MET A 266 9.78 9.66 22.62
CA MET A 266 9.07 10.91 22.91
C MET A 266 9.97 11.97 23.56
N GLU A 267 10.98 11.57 24.32
CA GLU A 267 11.96 12.51 24.88
C GLU A 267 12.86 13.10 23.78
N ASP A 268 13.29 12.26 22.83
CA ASP A 268 14.03 12.69 21.64
C ASP A 268 13.20 13.68 20.80
N VAL A 269 11.93 13.34 20.49
CA VAL A 269 10.99 14.23 19.78
C VAL A 269 10.80 15.55 20.52
N ARG A 270 10.60 15.54 21.85
CA ARG A 270 10.43 16.76 22.64
C ARG A 270 11.69 17.62 22.65
N SER A 271 12.88 17.02 22.64
CA SER A 271 14.14 17.76 22.67
C SER A 271 14.31 18.71 21.48
N GLN A 272 13.80 18.31 20.31
CA GLN A 272 13.91 19.05 19.05
C GLN A 272 12.80 20.07 18.83
N LEU A 273 11.70 19.93 19.56
CA LEU A 273 10.59 20.85 19.45
C LEU A 273 10.88 22.13 20.22
N PRO A 274 10.52 23.31 19.67
CA PRO A 274 10.55 24.56 20.42
C PRO A 274 9.63 24.46 21.65
N ALA A 275 9.91 25.24 22.70
CA ALA A 275 9.20 25.17 23.98
C ALA A 275 7.66 25.22 23.82
N SER A 276 7.16 26.05 22.91
CA SER A 276 5.72 26.18 22.60
C SER A 276 5.06 24.93 22.02
N LEU A 277 5.83 24.00 21.43
CA LEU A 277 5.35 22.71 20.91
C LEU A 277 5.61 21.55 21.88
N ARG A 278 6.47 21.72 22.90
CA ARG A 278 6.71 20.68 23.91
C ARG A 278 5.50 20.46 24.83
N GLU A 279 4.82 21.55 25.17
CA GLU A 279 3.62 21.55 26.02
C GLU A 279 2.47 20.70 25.43
N VAL A 280 2.45 20.55 24.11
CA VAL A 280 1.46 19.76 23.35
C VAL A 280 1.54 18.26 23.67
N PHE A 281 2.69 17.79 24.15
CA PHE A 281 2.91 16.40 24.53
C PHE A 281 2.88 16.18 26.04
N ALA A 282 2.70 17.23 26.86
CA ALA A 282 2.52 17.08 28.29
C ALA A 282 1.17 16.40 28.53
N GLN A 283 1.13 15.39 29.43
CA GLN A 283 -0.11 14.65 29.68
C GLN A 283 -1.24 15.61 30.07
N PRO A 284 -2.49 15.40 29.58
CA PRO A 284 -3.63 16.09 30.16
C PRO A 284 -3.69 15.74 31.66
N PRO A 285 -4.12 16.65 32.53
CA PRO A 285 -4.34 16.32 33.93
C PRO A 285 -5.30 15.13 33.98
N LEU A 286 -4.84 14.03 34.59
CA LEU A 286 -5.69 12.89 34.92
C LEU A 286 -6.92 13.44 35.65
N ALA A 287 -8.10 13.34 35.01
CA ALA A 287 -9.35 13.55 35.71
C ALA A 287 -9.39 12.49 36.83
N ALA A 288 -9.27 12.94 38.08
CA ALA A 288 -9.42 12.11 39.25
C ALA A 288 -10.82 11.48 39.21
N ALA A 289 -10.87 10.16 39.03
CA ALA A 289 -12.11 9.41 39.20
C ALA A 289 -12.53 9.55 40.68
N SER A 290 -13.68 10.21 40.88
CA SER A 290 -14.47 10.18 42.12
C SER A 290 -15.64 9.24 41.91
#